data_AF-A0A3G2LB12-F1
#
_entry.id   AF-A0A3G2LB12-F1
#
_cell.length_a   1.000
_cell.length_b   1.000
_cell.length_c   1.000
_cell.angle_alpha   90.00
_cell.angle_beta   90.00
_cell.angle_gamma   90.00
#
_symmetry.space_group_name_H-M   'P 1'
#
loop_
_entity.id
_entity.type
_entity.pdbx_description
1 polymer ?
#
loop_
_entity_poly.entity_id
_entity_poly.type
_entity_poly.pdbx_seq_one_letter_code
_entity_poly.pdbx_strand_id
1 'polypeptide(L)'
;MKKFFITTVFALGTLTAFAQEEATAVEENATEAVAQDDFSEVAAEELPEAVTAAVSKNYPTASIDKAYVNEAKQYKLEVSLEDGTAGTLYADENGNWIEM
;
A
#
# COMPACT_ATOMS: atom_id res chain seq x y z
N MET A 1 48.46 58.83 1.20
CA MET A 1 49.65 57.98 0.99
C MET A 1 49.20 56.59 0.59
N LYS A 2 49.73 56.10 -0.53
CA LYS A 2 49.73 54.71 -1.01
C LYS A 2 50.01 53.75 0.16
N LYS A 3 49.29 52.60 0.25
CA LYS A 3 49.63 51.14 0.38
C LYS A 3 48.29 50.43 0.78
N PHE A 4 47.87 49.21 0.42
CA PHE A 4 48.49 47.96 0.01
C PHE A 4 47.42 47.14 -0.75
N PHE A 5 47.82 46.39 -1.79
CA PHE A 5 47.13 45.21 -2.29
C PHE A 5 47.08 44.13 -1.21
N ILE A 6 46.01 43.34 -1.08
CA ILE A 6 46.04 41.86 -0.92
C ILE A 6 44.70 41.26 -1.38
N THR A 7 44.84 40.24 -2.21
CA THR A 7 43.88 39.34 -2.84
C THR A 7 43.08 38.45 -1.87
N THR A 8 41.78 38.21 -2.13
CA THR A 8 41.05 37.03 -1.62
C THR A 8 39.99 36.58 -2.63
N VAL A 9 40.42 35.60 -3.44
CA VAL A 9 39.80 34.32 -3.82
C VAL A 9 38.27 34.12 -3.72
N PHE A 10 37.82 33.30 -4.69
CA PHE A 10 36.57 32.53 -4.82
C PHE A 10 35.37 33.22 -5.51
N ALA A 11 35.45 33.29 -6.84
CA ALA A 11 34.26 33.29 -7.68
C ALA A 11 33.62 31.88 -7.66
N LEU A 12 32.68 31.65 -6.74
CA LEU A 12 31.69 30.58 -6.89
C LEU A 12 30.54 31.15 -7.72
N GLY A 13 30.69 31.06 -9.04
CA GLY A 13 29.61 31.30 -9.98
C GLY A 13 28.63 30.13 -9.93
N THR A 14 27.55 30.32 -9.19
CA THR A 14 26.38 29.44 -9.21
C THR A 14 25.48 29.75 -10.40
N LEU A 15 24.67 28.75 -10.79
CA LEU A 15 23.47 28.79 -11.66
C LEU A 15 23.79 28.71 -13.16
N THR A 16 23.15 27.90 -14.02
CA THR A 16 22.01 26.95 -14.10
C THR A 16 22.28 26.19 -15.44
N ALA A 17 21.69 25.06 -15.86
CA ALA A 17 20.30 24.66 -15.97
C ALA A 17 20.27 23.22 -16.53
N PHE A 18 19.35 22.42 -15.98
CA PHE A 18 18.62 21.28 -16.53
C PHE A 18 19.10 20.58 -17.82
N ALA A 19 19.44 19.30 -17.69
CA ALA A 19 19.30 18.31 -18.76
C ALA A 19 18.50 17.13 -18.20
N GLN A 20 17.22 17.14 -18.58
CA GLN A 20 16.23 16.09 -18.43
C GLN A 20 16.59 14.90 -19.32
N GLU A 21 16.58 13.70 -18.75
CA GLU A 21 16.34 12.41 -19.42
C GLU A 21 15.96 11.44 -18.29
N GLU A 22 14.67 11.40 -17.94
CA GLU A 22 13.78 10.28 -18.27
C GLU A 22 14.30 8.91 -17.79
N ALA A 23 13.87 8.56 -16.58
CA ALA A 23 13.42 7.22 -16.22
C ALA A 23 12.53 7.34 -14.98
N THR A 24 11.39 8.00 -15.13
CA THR A 24 10.26 7.88 -14.21
C THR A 24 9.73 6.45 -14.31
N ALA A 25 10.42 5.52 -13.66
CA ALA A 25 9.83 4.28 -13.20
C ALA A 25 9.08 4.61 -11.90
N VAL A 26 7.91 5.24 -12.05
CA VAL A 26 6.92 5.35 -10.99
C VAL A 26 5.60 4.94 -11.60
N GLU A 27 5.35 3.64 -11.60
CA GLU A 27 4.12 3.18 -11.00
C GLU A 27 4.48 2.64 -9.62
N GLU A 28 4.69 3.57 -8.68
CA GLU A 28 4.10 3.37 -7.36
C GLU A 28 2.59 3.22 -7.59
N ASN A 29 2.12 1.98 -7.74
CA ASN A 29 0.81 1.72 -7.19
C ASN A 29 1.04 1.59 -5.69
N ALA A 30 0.88 2.73 -5.03
CA ALA A 30 0.81 2.83 -3.59
C ALA A 30 -0.27 1.85 -3.08
N THR A 31 0.13 0.63 -2.72
CA THR A 31 -0.56 -0.06 -1.65
C THR A 31 -0.07 0.59 -0.37
N GLU A 32 -0.72 1.72 -0.06
CA GLU A 32 -1.23 2.02 1.26
C GLU A 32 -0.70 1.07 2.33
N ALA A 33 0.41 1.48 2.96
CA ALA A 33 0.77 1.01 4.27
C ALA A 33 -0.37 1.42 5.22
N VAL A 34 -1.38 0.58 5.34
CA VAL A 34 -2.46 0.74 6.32
C VAL A 34 -2.42 -0.47 7.25
N ALA A 35 -1.96 -0.17 8.47
CA ALA A 35 -2.06 -0.93 9.70
C ALA A 35 -1.08 -2.11 9.90
N GLN A 36 0.11 -1.75 10.38
CA GLN A 36 0.72 -2.10 11.68
C GLN A 36 0.21 -3.23 12.62
N ASP A 37 -0.76 -4.06 12.29
CA ASP A 37 -1.24 -5.14 13.17
C ASP A 37 -1.15 -6.47 12.42
N ASP A 38 -0.33 -7.40 12.91
CA ASP A 38 -0.19 -8.87 12.72
C ASP A 38 -0.72 -9.61 11.46
N PHE A 39 -1.18 -8.95 10.41
CA PHE A 39 -1.80 -9.53 9.22
C PHE A 39 -0.84 -9.46 8.03
N SER A 40 -0.57 -10.62 7.43
CA SER A 40 0.24 -10.79 6.23
C SER A 40 -0.66 -10.98 5.02
N GLU A 41 -0.38 -10.30 3.91
CA GLU A 41 -1.12 -10.48 2.66
C GLU A 41 -0.97 -11.91 2.15
N VAL A 42 -2.08 -12.52 1.75
CA VAL A 42 -2.15 -13.89 1.21
C VAL A 42 -2.94 -13.91 -0.07
N ALA A 43 -2.64 -14.88 -0.93
CA ALA A 43 -3.42 -15.07 -2.15
C ALA A 43 -4.84 -15.53 -1.80
N ALA A 44 -5.82 -15.17 -2.62
CA ALA A 44 -7.19 -15.67 -2.47
C ALA A 44 -7.29 -17.20 -2.52
N GLU A 45 -6.30 -17.87 -3.12
CA GLU A 45 -6.15 -19.33 -3.18
C GLU A 45 -5.74 -19.93 -1.82
N GLU A 46 -5.12 -19.15 -0.95
CA GLU A 46 -4.73 -19.56 0.41
C GLU A 46 -5.86 -19.35 1.42
N LEU A 47 -6.96 -18.71 1.00
CA LEU A 47 -8.14 -18.58 1.82
C LEU A 47 -8.84 -19.94 1.99
N PRO A 48 -9.21 -20.31 3.23
CA PRO A 48 -10.05 -21.47 3.46
C PRO A 48 -11.35 -21.35 2.67
N GLU A 49 -11.81 -22.47 2.10
CA GLU A 49 -13.08 -22.52 1.38
C GLU A 49 -14.24 -21.97 2.21
N ALA A 50 -14.19 -22.16 3.53
CA ALA A 50 -15.19 -21.65 4.46
C ALA A 50 -15.27 -20.10 4.45
N VAL A 51 -14.12 -19.42 4.38
CA VAL A 51 -14.03 -17.96 4.31
C VAL A 51 -14.58 -17.44 2.99
N THR A 52 -14.13 -18.02 1.87
CA THR A 52 -14.59 -17.64 0.54
C THR A 52 -16.09 -17.90 0.37
N ALA A 53 -16.58 -19.03 0.87
CA ALA A 53 -18.01 -19.36 0.88
C ALA A 53 -18.83 -18.39 1.73
N ALA A 54 -18.30 -17.93 2.87
CA ALA A 54 -18.95 -16.93 3.69
C ALA A 54 -19.09 -15.61 2.91
N VAL A 55 -18.01 -15.12 2.28
CA VAL A 55 -18.06 -13.90 1.44
C VAL A 55 -19.10 -14.06 0.33
N SER A 56 -19.04 -15.14 -0.47
CA SER A 56 -20.00 -15.34 -1.56
C SER A 56 -21.45 -15.47 -1.10
N LYS A 57 -21.69 -15.98 0.12
CA LYS A 57 -23.03 -16.15 0.68
C LYS A 57 -23.60 -14.83 1.23
N ASN A 58 -22.80 -14.05 1.92
CA ASN A 58 -23.22 -12.81 2.57
C ASN A 58 -23.13 -11.59 1.62
N TYR A 59 -22.17 -11.62 0.70
CA TYR A 59 -21.81 -10.53 -0.21
C TYR A 59 -21.60 -11.07 -1.64
N PRO A 60 -22.66 -11.56 -2.31
CA PRO A 60 -22.55 -12.21 -3.63
C PRO A 60 -22.09 -11.28 -4.76
N THR A 61 -22.22 -9.96 -4.57
CA THR A 61 -21.80 -8.93 -5.53
C THR A 61 -20.45 -8.30 -5.16
N ALA A 62 -19.80 -8.79 -4.10
CA ALA A 62 -18.52 -8.29 -3.67
C ALA A 62 -17.38 -9.08 -4.33
N SER A 63 -16.39 -8.36 -4.83
CA SER A 63 -15.14 -8.90 -5.32
C SER A 63 -14.10 -8.79 -4.21
N ILE A 64 -13.37 -9.86 -3.93
CA ILE A 64 -12.24 -9.82 -3.00
C ILE A 64 -11.06 -9.20 -3.75
N ASP A 65 -10.65 -8.01 -3.35
CA ASP A 65 -9.51 -7.31 -3.95
C ASP A 65 -8.21 -7.75 -3.29
N LYS A 66 -8.23 -7.86 -1.95
CA LYS A 66 -7.07 -8.27 -1.15
C LYS A 66 -7.50 -9.14 0.02
N ALA A 67 -6.60 -10.05 0.39
CA ALA A 67 -6.79 -10.95 1.51
C ALA A 67 -5.53 -10.95 2.37
N TYR A 68 -5.72 -11.01 3.69
CA TYR A 68 -4.66 -11.03 4.66
C TYR A 68 -4.95 -12.07 5.74
N VAL A 69 -3.92 -12.68 6.33
CA VAL A 69 -4.02 -13.66 7.42
C VAL A 69 -3.07 -13.29 8.56
N ASN A 70 -3.47 -13.52 9.81
CA ASN A 70 -2.57 -13.40 10.97
C ASN A 70 -2.13 -14.75 11.54
N GLU A 71 -1.24 -14.73 12.54
CA GLU A 71 -0.77 -15.93 13.25
C GLU A 71 -1.91 -16.70 13.96
N ALA A 72 -2.99 -16.01 14.32
CA ALA A 72 -4.19 -16.60 14.92
C ALA A 72 -5.17 -17.20 13.89
N LYS A 73 -4.78 -17.26 12.60
CA LYS A 73 -5.62 -17.70 11.47
C LYS A 73 -6.95 -16.95 11.36
N GLN A 74 -6.89 -15.65 11.65
CA GLN A 74 -7.93 -14.71 11.31
C GLN A 74 -7.61 -14.13 9.95
N TYR A 75 -8.63 -13.96 9.14
CA TYR A 75 -8.54 -13.51 7.76
C TYR A 75 -9.20 -12.14 7.64
N LYS A 76 -8.45 -11.16 7.17
CA LYS A 76 -8.97 -9.85 6.78
C LYS A 76 -9.15 -9.84 5.26
N LEU A 77 -10.34 -9.52 4.79
CA LEU A 77 -10.72 -9.48 3.39
C LEU A 77 -11.13 -8.06 3.05
N GLU A 78 -10.44 -7.46 2.10
CA GLU A 78 -10.88 -6.20 1.50
C GLU A 78 -11.68 -6.55 0.27
N VAL A 79 -12.95 -6.12 0.28
CA VAL A 79 -13.90 -6.41 -0.77
C VAL A 79 -14.47 -5.13 -1.34
N SER A 80 -14.65 -5.09 -2.65
CA SER A 80 -15.33 -4.01 -3.35
C SER A 80 -16.59 -4.51 -4.03
N LEU A 81 -17.68 -3.79 -3.85
CA LEU A 81 -18.95 -4.04 -4.52
C LEU A 81 -18.98 -3.28 -5.84
N GLU A 82 -19.78 -3.79 -6.80
CA GLU A 82 -19.96 -3.18 -8.12
C GLU A 82 -20.53 -1.74 -8.07
N ASP A 83 -21.17 -1.36 -6.96
CA ASP A 83 -21.68 -0.01 -6.73
C ASP A 83 -20.58 1.01 -6.34
N GLY A 84 -19.33 0.55 -6.21
CA GLY A 84 -18.17 1.35 -5.77
C GLY A 84 -17.98 1.38 -4.26
N THR A 85 -18.79 0.66 -3.48
CA THR A 85 -18.62 0.53 -2.04
C THR A 85 -17.51 -0.48 -1.74
N ALA A 86 -16.44 -0.03 -1.08
CA ALA A 86 -15.45 -0.92 -0.51
C ALA A 86 -15.74 -1.19 0.97
N GLY A 87 -15.45 -2.40 1.43
CA GLY A 87 -15.60 -2.83 2.80
C GLY A 87 -14.49 -3.77 3.22
N THR A 88 -14.21 -3.81 4.52
CA THR A 88 -13.29 -4.77 5.11
C THR A 88 -14.08 -5.76 5.96
N LEU A 89 -13.89 -7.04 5.72
CA LEU A 89 -14.52 -8.13 6.45
C LEU A 89 -13.45 -8.93 7.18
N TYR A 90 -13.78 -9.44 8.36
CA TYR A 90 -12.89 -10.29 9.13
C TYR A 90 -13.58 -11.62 9.41
N ALA A 91 -12.88 -12.72 9.13
CA ALA A 91 -13.38 -14.09 9.35
C ALA A 91 -12.31 -14.97 10.01
N ASP A 92 -12.71 -16.05 10.66
CA ASP A 92 -11.79 -17.10 11.13
C ASP A 92 -11.57 -18.20 10.07
N GLU A 93 -10.69 -19.17 10.34
CA GLU A 93 -10.44 -20.32 9.44
C GLU A 93 -11.68 -21.17 9.12
N ASN A 94 -12.72 -21.05 9.94
CA ASN A 94 -14.00 -21.75 9.80
C ASN A 94 -15.04 -20.92 9.04
N GLY A 95 -14.70 -19.71 8.57
CA GLY A 95 -15.61 -18.80 7.88
C GLY A 95 -16.63 -18.13 8.80
N ASN A 96 -16.41 -18.11 10.12
CA ASN A 96 -17.22 -17.31 11.03
C ASN A 96 -16.74 -15.86 11.00
N TRP A 97 -17.68 -14.94 10.86
CA TRP A 97 -17.40 -13.51 10.94
C TRP A 97 -16.98 -13.12 12.36
N ILE A 98 -15.89 -12.39 12.45
CA ILE A 98 -15.37 -11.82 13.70
C ILE A 98 -15.36 -10.31 13.58
N GLU A 99 -15.57 -9.63 14.69
CA GLU A 99 -15.44 -8.18 14.79
C GLU A 99 -14.06 -7.89 15.41
N MET A 100 -13.29 -6.99 14.81
CA MET A 100 -12.00 -6.49 15.32
C MET A 100 -12.07 -4.99 15.59
#